data_AF-A0A0G1YGA3-F1
#
_entry.id   AF-A0A0G1YGA3-F1
#
_cell.length_a   1.000
_cell.length_b   1.000
_cell.length_c   1.000
_cell.angle_alpha   90.00
_cell.angle_beta   90.00
_cell.angle_gamma   90.00
#
_symmetry.space_group_name_H-M   'P 1'
#
loop_
_entity.id
_entity.type
_entity.pdbx_description
1 polymer ?
#
loop_
_entity_poly.entity_id
_entity_poly.type
_entity_poly.pdbx_seq_one_letter_code
_entity_poly.pdbx_strand_id
1 'polypeptide(L)'
;MNPKRTPAIPGFFVIQVECRQSRGVGSGARRVIDFSSLDWYSLGNQKQRMKFNVITIFPGIITGYASESILGRAQKAGIMAVRAVNLRDFTTDRHQTVDDTPCGGGAGMVMKPEPIYAALKSLGAIPFRKDDGLAKIKKIMTGDIAKKKRTVLLSPRGRQFDQRTAEQWSKLSELTLMCGRYEGVDERVAERMVDEEISIGPYVLAGGELGALVIIEAVARLLPGVLGNPESLMEETHGRTPEAGEMTGEEARGEYPQYTKPAEFKGWKVPDVLLSGDHKRIAEWRRKNRR
;
A
#
# COMPACT_ATOMS: atom_id res chain seq x y z
N MET A 1 2.99 -6.89 64.00
CA MET A 1 3.04 -7.62 62.71
C MET A 1 1.74 -7.36 61.97
N ASN A 2 1.82 -6.56 60.92
CA ASN A 2 0.69 -5.97 60.20
C ASN A 2 0.09 -6.99 59.20
N PRO A 3 -1.24 -7.23 59.17
CA PRO A 3 -1.85 -8.26 58.34
C PRO A 3 -1.81 -7.92 56.84
N LYS A 4 -1.57 -8.96 56.05
CA LYS A 4 -1.43 -8.93 54.58
C LYS A 4 -2.73 -8.45 53.91
N ARG A 5 -2.62 -7.40 53.09
CA ARG A 5 -3.60 -6.98 52.09
C ARG A 5 -3.55 -7.95 50.90
N THR A 6 -4.67 -8.57 50.57
CA THR A 6 -4.95 -9.20 49.27
C THR A 6 -5.34 -8.11 48.26
N PRO A 7 -4.82 -8.12 47.02
CA PRO A 7 -5.22 -7.16 46.00
C PRO A 7 -6.55 -7.57 45.36
N ALA A 8 -7.40 -6.57 45.16
CA ALA A 8 -8.74 -6.66 44.58
C ALA A 8 -8.72 -6.99 43.09
N ILE A 9 -9.68 -7.81 42.68
CA ILE A 9 -10.07 -8.10 41.29
C ILE A 9 -10.84 -6.88 40.77
N PRO A 10 -10.46 -6.23 39.66
CA PRO A 10 -11.27 -5.14 39.10
C PRO A 10 -12.54 -5.70 38.46
N GLY A 11 -13.67 -5.13 38.88
CA GLY A 11 -15.02 -5.64 38.64
C GLY A 11 -15.53 -5.50 37.20
N PHE A 12 -16.49 -6.36 36.92
CA PHE A 12 -17.42 -6.26 35.80
C PHE A 12 -18.14 -4.91 35.84
N PHE A 13 -17.94 -4.08 34.82
CA PHE A 13 -18.82 -2.94 34.54
C PHE A 13 -19.96 -3.43 33.65
N VAL A 14 -21.12 -3.69 34.28
CA VAL A 14 -22.41 -3.80 33.59
C VAL A 14 -22.88 -2.36 33.32
N ILE A 15 -22.77 -1.89 32.08
CA ILE A 15 -23.39 -0.61 31.70
C ILE A 15 -24.84 -0.89 31.33
N GLN A 16 -25.72 -0.52 32.25
CA GLN A 16 -27.16 -0.48 32.07
C GLN A 16 -27.50 0.67 31.12
N VAL A 17 -27.96 0.38 29.92
CA VAL A 17 -28.43 1.40 28.96
C VAL A 17 -29.88 1.74 29.30
N GLU A 18 -30.10 2.88 29.95
CA GLU A 18 -31.45 3.45 30.07
C GLU A 18 -31.90 4.01 28.71
N CYS A 19 -32.82 3.30 28.08
CA CYS A 19 -33.46 3.69 26.83
C CYS A 19 -34.60 4.69 27.13
N ARG A 20 -34.34 5.99 26.95
CA ARG A 20 -35.38 7.03 27.04
C ARG A 20 -36.17 7.05 25.72
N GLN A 21 -37.31 6.37 25.69
CA GLN A 21 -38.26 6.43 24.57
C GLN A 21 -38.96 7.79 24.53
N SER A 22 -38.73 8.58 23.48
CA SER A 22 -39.68 9.61 23.05
C SER A 22 -40.52 9.05 21.89
N ARG A 23 -41.84 9.08 22.08
CA ARG A 23 -42.83 8.70 21.08
C ARG A 23 -42.90 9.78 19.99
N GLY A 24 -42.92 9.39 18.71
CA GLY A 24 -43.14 10.30 17.59
C GLY A 24 -43.18 9.57 16.24
N VAL A 25 -44.32 9.63 15.58
CA VAL A 25 -44.77 8.84 14.42
C VAL A 25 -44.10 9.25 13.11
N GLY A 26 -43.67 8.26 12.31
CA GLY A 26 -43.86 8.15 10.85
C GLY A 26 -43.21 9.17 9.89
N SER A 27 -42.20 8.72 9.14
CA SER A 27 -42.09 8.78 7.66
C SER A 27 -40.64 8.59 7.20
N GLY A 28 -40.45 7.90 6.08
CA GLY A 28 -39.13 7.50 5.58
C GLY A 28 -38.26 8.69 5.18
N ALA A 29 -37.10 8.82 5.81
CA ALA A 29 -36.01 9.69 5.38
C ALA A 29 -34.68 8.92 5.45
N ARG A 30 -33.94 8.89 4.33
CA ARG A 30 -32.57 8.39 4.28
C ARG A 30 -31.72 9.21 5.25
N ARG A 31 -31.16 8.56 6.27
CA ARG A 31 -30.23 9.21 7.20
C ARG A 31 -28.92 9.50 6.45
N VAL A 32 -28.70 10.76 6.11
CA VAL A 32 -27.36 11.30 5.82
C VAL A 32 -26.61 11.29 7.15
N ILE A 33 -25.53 10.51 7.23
CA ILE A 33 -24.65 10.53 8.39
C ILE A 33 -23.73 11.74 8.23
N ASP A 34 -23.93 12.75 9.07
CA ASP A 34 -23.00 13.86 9.25
C ASP A 34 -21.81 13.37 10.07
N PHE A 35 -20.62 13.37 9.46
CA PHE A 35 -19.37 12.86 10.05
C PHE A 35 -18.56 13.96 10.77
N SER A 36 -19.11 15.15 10.96
CA SER A 36 -18.39 16.27 11.59
C SER A 36 -18.19 16.14 13.11
N SER A 37 -18.76 15.11 13.76
CA SER A 37 -18.78 15.02 15.23
C SER A 37 -18.31 13.68 15.84
N LEU A 38 -17.54 12.84 15.13
CA LEU A 38 -16.89 11.71 15.78
C LEU A 38 -15.59 12.16 16.45
N ASP A 39 -15.65 12.32 17.76
CA ASP A 39 -14.51 12.51 18.64
C ASP A 39 -13.70 11.20 18.70
N TRP A 40 -12.69 11.12 17.84
CA TRP A 40 -11.85 9.93 17.58
C TRP A 40 -10.73 9.75 18.63
N TYR A 41 -10.76 10.53 19.71
CA TYR A 41 -9.64 10.70 20.64
C TYR A 41 -9.47 9.58 21.70
N SER A 42 -10.28 8.52 21.70
CA SER A 42 -10.29 7.53 22.82
C SER A 42 -9.72 6.14 22.51
N LEU A 43 -8.94 5.95 21.45
CA LEU A 43 -8.19 4.70 21.25
C LEU A 43 -6.70 4.98 21.11
N GLY A 44 -5.98 4.74 22.22
CA GLY A 44 -4.53 4.80 22.31
C GLY A 44 -3.85 3.77 21.40
N ASN A 45 -3.50 4.20 20.20
CA ASN A 45 -2.27 3.84 19.51
C ASN A 45 -2.15 4.76 18.28
N GLN A 46 -1.24 5.73 18.30
CA GLN A 46 -0.85 6.50 17.11
C GLN A 46 -0.10 5.54 16.15
N LYS A 47 -0.83 4.61 15.53
CA LYS A 47 -0.30 3.73 14.48
C LYS A 47 0.14 4.64 13.33
N GLN A 48 1.43 4.63 12.99
CA GLN A 48 1.92 5.46 11.90
C GLN A 48 1.17 5.11 10.61
N ARG A 49 0.44 6.09 10.06
CA ARG A 49 -0.28 5.96 8.80
C ARG A 49 0.71 5.94 7.64
N MET A 50 0.72 4.86 6.85
CA MET A 50 1.51 4.78 5.61
C MET A 50 0.98 5.77 4.59
N LYS A 51 1.86 6.53 3.93
CA LYS A 51 1.49 7.50 2.90
C LYS A 51 2.03 7.06 1.54
N PHE A 52 1.16 6.99 0.56
CA PHE A 52 1.54 6.83 -0.84
C PHE A 52 1.31 8.16 -1.56
N ASN A 53 2.36 8.74 -2.12
CA ASN A 53 2.24 9.86 -3.06
C ASN A 53 2.48 9.33 -4.47
N VAL A 54 1.61 9.66 -5.41
CA VAL A 54 1.79 9.27 -6.82
C VAL A 54 1.83 10.53 -7.67
N ILE A 55 2.99 10.84 -8.23
CA ILE A 55 3.15 11.97 -9.15
C ILE A 55 2.84 11.46 -10.55
N THR A 56 1.84 12.05 -11.18
CA THR A 56 1.33 11.67 -12.50
C THR A 56 0.65 12.87 -13.17
N ILE A 57 0.46 12.80 -14.48
CA ILE A 57 -0.38 13.74 -15.24
C ILE A 57 -1.84 13.26 -15.35
N PHE A 58 -2.15 12.05 -14.86
CA PHE A 58 -3.47 11.43 -14.88
C PHE A 58 -3.93 11.01 -13.47
N PRO A 59 -4.15 11.98 -12.55
CA PRO A 59 -4.49 11.67 -11.15
C PRO A 59 -5.77 10.83 -11.00
N GLY A 60 -6.73 10.96 -11.92
CA GLY A 60 -7.99 10.21 -11.90
C GLY A 60 -7.83 8.68 -11.98
N ILE A 61 -6.79 8.18 -12.65
CA ILE A 61 -6.49 6.74 -12.72
C ILE A 61 -6.17 6.22 -11.32
N ILE A 62 -5.35 6.98 -10.58
CA ILE A 62 -4.89 6.59 -9.25
C ILE A 62 -6.04 6.69 -8.24
N THR A 63 -6.75 7.82 -8.23
CA THR A 63 -7.83 8.02 -7.26
C THR A 63 -9.00 7.07 -7.48
N GLY A 64 -9.35 6.78 -8.75
CA GLY A 64 -10.39 5.82 -9.10
C GLY A 64 -10.11 4.45 -8.48
N TYR A 65 -8.96 3.85 -8.81
CA TYR A 65 -8.60 2.53 -8.29
C TYR A 65 -8.41 2.51 -6.77
N ALA A 66 -7.69 3.50 -6.21
CA ALA A 66 -7.37 3.52 -4.78
C ALA A 66 -8.60 3.71 -3.88
N SER A 67 -9.70 4.22 -4.41
CA SER A 67 -10.95 4.41 -3.65
C SER A 67 -11.76 3.13 -3.45
N GLU A 68 -11.41 2.06 -4.18
CA GLU A 68 -12.17 0.81 -4.22
C GLU A 68 -11.56 -0.30 -3.36
N SER A 69 -12.37 -1.35 -3.11
CA SER A 69 -11.94 -2.61 -2.51
C SER A 69 -11.12 -2.45 -1.20
N ILE A 70 -10.04 -3.23 -1.04
CA ILE A 70 -9.17 -3.24 0.15
C ILE A 70 -8.49 -1.89 0.38
N LEU A 71 -8.12 -1.17 -0.68
CA LEU A 71 -7.42 0.11 -0.57
C LEU A 71 -8.38 1.19 -0.03
N GLY A 72 -9.59 1.26 -0.59
CA GLY A 72 -10.63 2.16 -0.10
C GLY A 72 -10.99 1.92 1.36
N ARG A 73 -11.13 0.64 1.77
CA ARG A 73 -11.39 0.28 3.18
C ARG A 73 -10.23 0.68 4.09
N ALA A 74 -8.99 0.41 3.70
CA ALA A 74 -7.81 0.76 4.49
C ALA A 74 -7.63 2.28 4.66
N GLN A 75 -7.96 3.06 3.62
CA GLN A 75 -7.99 4.52 3.71
C GLN A 75 -9.07 5.02 4.68
N LYS A 76 -10.29 4.48 4.60
CA LYS A 76 -11.40 4.81 5.52
C LYS A 76 -11.07 4.44 6.98
N ALA A 77 -10.32 3.36 7.18
CA ALA A 77 -9.83 2.93 8.49
C ALA A 77 -8.63 3.74 9.00
N GLY A 78 -8.11 4.71 8.23
CA GLY A 78 -6.98 5.56 8.62
C GLY A 78 -5.62 4.85 8.65
N ILE A 79 -5.53 3.61 8.14
CA ILE A 79 -4.30 2.80 8.15
C ILE A 79 -3.28 3.34 7.14
N MET A 80 -3.78 3.83 6.00
CA MET A 80 -2.96 4.42 4.95
C MET A 80 -3.67 5.58 4.26
N ALA A 81 -2.96 6.33 3.42
CA ALA A 81 -3.54 7.34 2.54
C ALA A 81 -2.83 7.31 1.17
N VAL A 82 -3.60 7.41 0.09
CA VAL A 82 -3.09 7.53 -1.27
C VAL A 82 -3.38 8.95 -1.77
N ARG A 83 -2.33 9.67 -2.15
CA ARG A 83 -2.39 11.03 -2.70
C ARG A 83 -1.92 11.02 -4.15
N ALA A 84 -2.83 11.27 -5.08
CA ALA A 84 -2.47 11.58 -6.45
C ALA A 84 -2.04 13.05 -6.54
N VAL A 85 -0.87 13.30 -7.12
CA VAL A 85 -0.26 14.62 -7.28
C VAL A 85 -0.17 14.90 -8.77
N ASN A 86 -0.95 15.88 -9.25
CA ASN A 86 -0.95 16.24 -10.66
C ASN A 86 0.30 17.04 -10.99
N LEU A 87 1.17 16.50 -11.84
CA LEU A 87 2.42 17.15 -12.22
C LEU A 87 2.20 18.49 -12.94
N ARG A 88 1.06 18.65 -13.62
CA ARG A 88 0.69 19.89 -14.33
C ARG A 88 0.57 21.09 -13.40
N ASP A 89 0.28 20.86 -12.12
CA ASP A 89 0.15 21.92 -11.11
C ASP A 89 1.51 22.52 -10.71
N PHE A 90 2.63 21.92 -11.16
CA PHE A 90 4.01 22.32 -10.83
C PHE A 90 4.74 22.96 -12.02
N THR A 91 3.99 23.33 -13.05
CA THR A 91 4.49 24.04 -14.23
C THR A 91 4.38 25.55 -14.02
N THR A 92 5.14 26.34 -14.78
CA THR A 92 5.14 27.81 -14.67
C THR A 92 4.52 28.49 -15.89
N ASP A 93 4.31 27.75 -16.98
CA ASP A 93 3.71 28.25 -18.21
C ASP A 93 2.19 28.08 -18.23
N ARG A 94 1.52 28.90 -19.04
CA ARG A 94 0.04 28.90 -19.17
C ARG A 94 -0.51 27.57 -19.71
N HIS A 95 0.27 26.82 -20.48
CA HIS A 95 -0.17 25.58 -21.13
C HIS A 95 0.03 24.33 -20.26
N GLN A 96 0.59 24.51 -19.06
CA GLN A 96 0.94 23.44 -18.14
C GLN A 96 1.82 22.36 -18.78
N THR A 97 2.86 22.82 -19.45
CA THR A 97 3.76 21.97 -20.23
C THR A 97 4.67 21.16 -19.32
N VAL A 98 4.58 19.83 -19.41
CA VAL A 98 5.37 18.89 -18.58
C VAL A 98 6.42 18.12 -19.36
N ASP A 99 6.49 18.30 -20.66
CA ASP A 99 7.31 17.55 -21.59
C ASP A 99 7.86 18.46 -22.69
N ASP A 100 8.97 18.03 -23.30
CA ASP A 100 9.61 18.71 -24.41
C ASP A 100 10.27 17.70 -25.36
N THR A 101 10.70 18.15 -26.52
CA THR A 101 11.43 17.32 -27.47
C THR A 101 12.78 16.82 -26.89
N PRO A 102 13.20 15.59 -27.24
CA PRO A 102 14.46 15.04 -26.74
C PRO A 102 15.67 15.80 -27.31
N CYS A 103 16.65 16.09 -26.45
CA CYS A 103 17.96 16.55 -26.92
C CYS A 103 18.62 15.46 -27.79
N GLY A 104 19.26 15.87 -28.89
CA GLY A 104 19.82 14.93 -29.87
C GLY A 104 18.86 14.52 -30.99
N GLY A 105 17.61 14.99 -30.95
CA GLY A 105 16.58 14.62 -31.92
C GLY A 105 15.95 13.26 -31.62
N GLY A 106 14.99 12.86 -32.45
CA GLY A 106 14.18 11.65 -32.23
C GLY A 106 12.70 11.95 -32.26
N ALA A 107 11.89 10.89 -32.30
CA ALA A 107 10.43 11.01 -32.17
C ALA A 107 10.02 11.03 -30.70
N GLY A 108 8.83 11.55 -30.42
CA GLY A 108 8.25 11.55 -29.08
C GLY A 108 8.67 12.74 -28.23
N MET A 109 8.32 12.67 -26.95
CA MET A 109 8.51 13.73 -25.96
C MET A 109 9.15 13.14 -24.70
N VAL A 110 9.92 13.94 -23.98
CA VAL A 110 10.56 13.58 -22.71
C VAL A 110 10.04 14.50 -21.61
N MET A 111 9.66 13.94 -20.47
CA MET A 111 9.14 14.75 -19.36
C MET A 111 10.24 15.64 -18.78
N LYS A 112 9.91 16.92 -18.62
CA LYS A 112 10.80 17.97 -18.15
C LYS A 112 11.19 17.78 -16.68
N PRO A 113 12.45 18.06 -16.29
CA PRO A 113 12.89 17.89 -14.93
C PRO A 113 12.35 18.95 -13.96
N GLU A 114 12.03 20.17 -14.41
CA GLU A 114 11.65 21.27 -13.52
C GLU A 114 10.31 21.04 -12.79
N PRO A 115 9.21 20.63 -13.47
CA PRO A 115 7.97 20.32 -12.78
C PRO A 115 8.13 19.13 -11.83
N ILE A 116 8.95 18.13 -12.20
CA ILE A 116 9.22 16.96 -11.37
C ILE A 116 9.96 17.35 -10.10
N TYR A 117 11.01 18.17 -10.22
CA TYR A 117 11.74 18.71 -9.09
C TYR A 117 10.83 19.50 -8.16
N ALA A 118 9.99 20.40 -8.70
CA ALA A 118 9.06 21.19 -7.90
C ALA A 118 8.04 20.31 -7.16
N ALA A 119 7.48 19.30 -7.82
CA ALA A 119 6.58 18.34 -7.20
C ALA A 119 7.25 17.57 -6.06
N LEU A 120 8.41 16.95 -6.31
CA LEU A 120 9.17 16.20 -5.31
C LEU A 120 9.61 17.09 -4.14
N LYS A 121 10.03 18.32 -4.41
CA LYS A 121 10.40 19.30 -3.39
C LYS A 121 9.21 19.65 -2.50
N SER A 122 8.02 19.87 -3.07
CA SER A 122 6.81 20.19 -2.31
C SER A 122 6.39 19.06 -1.34
N LEU A 123 6.72 17.82 -1.68
CA LEU A 123 6.46 16.64 -0.85
C LEU A 123 7.57 16.37 0.18
N GLY A 124 8.71 17.08 0.10
CA GLY A 124 9.92 16.71 0.83
C GLY A 124 10.34 15.27 0.52
N ALA A 125 10.25 14.92 -0.78
CA ALA A 125 10.50 13.59 -1.34
C ALA A 125 11.77 13.52 -2.18
N ILE A 126 12.52 14.61 -2.35
CA ILE A 126 13.85 14.55 -2.94
C ILE A 126 14.76 13.83 -1.94
N PRO A 127 15.42 12.72 -2.32
CA PRO A 127 16.39 12.06 -1.46
C PRO A 127 17.48 13.04 -1.07
N PHE A 128 17.68 13.22 0.22
CA PHE A 128 18.84 13.94 0.73
C PHE A 128 20.10 13.13 0.41
N ARG A 129 20.71 13.34 -0.76
CA ARG A 129 22.07 12.87 -1.03
C ARG A 129 23.06 13.90 -0.50
N LYS A 130 23.66 13.53 0.65
CA LYS A 130 24.63 14.24 1.49
C LYS A 130 24.03 15.38 2.32
N ASP A 131 23.95 15.10 3.62
CA ASP A 131 23.85 16.11 4.66
C ASP A 131 24.94 17.17 4.43
N ASP A 132 24.56 18.40 4.09
CA ASP A 132 25.26 19.58 4.56
C ASP A 132 25.30 19.42 6.10
N GLY A 133 26.50 19.33 6.67
CA GLY A 133 26.74 18.80 8.02
C GLY A 133 25.86 19.38 9.15
N LEU A 134 25.27 20.56 8.95
CA LEU A 134 24.28 21.15 9.84
C LEU A 134 22.97 20.34 9.98
N ALA A 135 22.46 19.75 8.90
CA ALA A 135 21.18 19.01 8.93
C ALA A 135 21.28 17.71 9.75
N LYS A 136 22.45 17.06 9.69
CA LYS A 136 22.77 15.85 10.47
C LYS A 136 22.80 16.13 11.98
N ILE A 137 23.40 17.26 12.38
CA ILE A 137 23.47 17.70 13.78
C ILE A 137 22.07 18.01 14.33
N LYS A 138 21.25 18.71 13.55
CA LYS A 138 19.89 19.07 13.96
C LYS A 138 19.00 17.84 14.17
N LYS A 139 19.15 16.82 13.31
CA LYS A 139 18.37 15.57 13.35
C LYS A 139 18.75 14.64 14.52
N ILE A 140 20.02 14.65 14.92
CA ILE A 140 20.49 13.96 16.14
C ILE A 140 19.93 14.67 17.39
N MET A 141 19.88 16.00 17.37
CA MET A 141 19.38 16.80 18.50
C MET A 141 17.85 16.75 18.69
N THR A 142 17.06 16.61 17.63
CA THR A 142 15.57 16.61 17.76
C THR A 142 14.96 15.25 18.07
N GLY A 143 15.73 14.15 18.10
CA GLY A 143 15.19 12.81 18.38
C GLY A 143 14.18 12.33 17.35
N ASP A 144 14.06 13.01 16.21
CA ASP A 144 13.18 12.63 15.12
C ASP A 144 13.71 11.32 14.52
N ILE A 145 13.09 10.21 14.92
CA ILE A 145 13.19 8.92 14.23
C ILE A 145 12.95 9.24 12.76
N ALA A 146 14.03 9.21 11.97
CA ALA A 146 14.00 9.60 10.57
C ALA A 146 12.83 8.89 9.89
N LYS A 147 11.80 9.63 9.49
CA LYS A 147 10.69 9.07 8.71
C LYS A 147 11.30 8.30 7.56
N LYS A 148 11.11 6.97 7.55
CA LYS A 148 11.61 6.12 6.49
C LYS A 148 10.77 6.44 5.25
N LYS A 149 11.30 7.32 4.41
CA LYS A 149 10.71 7.74 3.15
C LYS A 149 11.46 7.07 2.01
N ARG A 150 10.78 6.86 0.88
CA ARG A 150 11.39 6.39 -0.34
C ARG A 150 10.73 7.07 -1.54
N THR A 151 11.54 7.43 -2.53
CA THR A 151 11.08 8.01 -3.79
C THR A 151 11.56 7.15 -4.95
N VAL A 152 10.62 6.65 -5.73
CA VAL A 152 10.87 5.65 -6.77
C VAL A 152 10.39 6.17 -8.11
N LEU A 153 11.21 6.04 -9.13
CA LEU A 153 10.82 6.25 -10.52
C LEU A 153 10.36 4.93 -11.13
N LEU A 154 9.19 4.92 -11.75
CA LEU A 154 8.70 3.75 -12.47
C LEU A 154 9.20 3.76 -13.91
N SER A 155 9.98 2.75 -14.25
CA SER A 155 10.74 2.66 -15.48
C SER A 155 11.01 1.19 -15.82
N PRO A 156 10.82 0.76 -17.08
CA PRO A 156 11.14 -0.61 -17.48
C PRO A 156 12.64 -0.94 -17.37
N ARG A 157 13.51 0.09 -17.31
CA ARG A 157 14.97 -0.04 -17.09
C ARG A 157 15.33 -0.31 -15.62
N GLY A 158 14.38 -0.13 -14.70
CA GLY A 158 14.60 -0.29 -13.27
C GLY A 158 14.77 -1.74 -12.83
N ARG A 159 15.19 -1.91 -11.57
CA ARG A 159 15.22 -3.23 -10.91
C ARG A 159 13.80 -3.82 -10.88
N GLN A 160 13.67 -5.13 -11.10
CA GLN A 160 12.34 -5.76 -11.00
C GLN A 160 11.78 -5.69 -9.58
N PHE A 161 10.51 -5.32 -9.48
CA PHE A 161 9.71 -5.36 -8.27
C PHE A 161 9.39 -6.81 -7.91
N ASP A 162 9.59 -7.16 -6.65
CA ASP A 162 9.33 -8.49 -6.11
C ASP A 162 8.66 -8.40 -4.72
N GLN A 163 8.20 -9.54 -4.21
CA GLN A 163 7.53 -9.60 -2.91
C GLN A 163 8.45 -9.13 -1.77
N ARG A 164 9.76 -9.39 -1.84
CA ARG A 164 10.75 -8.92 -0.86
C ARG A 164 10.80 -7.40 -0.79
N THR A 165 10.70 -6.73 -1.95
CA THR A 165 10.64 -5.27 -2.03
C THR A 165 9.36 -4.75 -1.40
N ALA A 166 8.21 -5.39 -1.64
CA ALA A 166 6.94 -5.04 -0.99
C ALA A 166 7.03 -5.14 0.55
N GLU A 167 7.61 -6.22 1.09
CA GLU A 167 7.84 -6.42 2.52
C GLU A 167 8.79 -5.39 3.15
N GLN A 168 9.78 -4.92 2.38
CA GLN A 168 10.67 -3.86 2.83
C GLN A 168 9.94 -2.52 2.87
N TRP A 169 9.16 -2.23 1.82
CA TRP A 169 8.46 -0.96 1.68
C TRP A 169 7.24 -0.83 2.59
N SER A 170 6.63 -1.93 3.05
CA SER A 170 5.55 -1.90 4.05
C SER A 170 5.99 -1.37 5.42
N LYS A 171 7.31 -1.31 5.66
CA LYS A 171 7.93 -0.75 6.88
C LYS A 171 8.24 0.75 6.75
N LEU A 172 7.97 1.36 5.60
CA LEU A 172 8.14 2.79 5.38
C LEU A 172 6.98 3.56 6.01
N SER A 173 7.22 4.85 6.25
CA SER A 173 6.17 5.80 6.61
C SER A 173 5.59 6.52 5.39
N GLU A 174 6.36 6.59 4.30
CA GLU A 174 5.99 7.28 3.08
C GLU A 174 6.70 6.66 1.87
N LEU A 175 5.96 6.43 0.79
CA LEU A 175 6.45 5.98 -0.50
C LEU A 175 5.93 6.94 -1.57
N THR A 176 6.84 7.61 -2.28
CA THR A 176 6.53 8.49 -3.40
C THR A 176 6.88 7.79 -4.71
N LEU A 177 5.91 7.66 -5.60
CA LEU A 177 6.03 6.97 -6.88
C LEU A 177 5.90 8.00 -8.01
N MET A 178 6.95 8.16 -8.80
CA MET A 178 6.97 9.02 -9.98
C MET A 178 6.61 8.21 -11.22
N CYS A 179 5.49 8.55 -11.86
CA CYS A 179 5.03 7.87 -13.07
C CYS A 179 5.58 8.57 -14.31
N GLY A 180 6.48 7.90 -15.04
CA GLY A 180 6.91 8.34 -16.37
C GLY A 180 5.79 8.19 -17.42
N ARG A 181 5.88 8.98 -18.48
CA ARG A 181 5.04 8.99 -19.69
C ARG A 181 5.90 9.31 -20.90
N TYR A 182 5.30 9.20 -22.09
CA TYR A 182 5.98 9.45 -23.36
C TYR A 182 7.22 8.55 -23.51
N GLU A 183 8.37 9.07 -23.98
CA GLU A 183 9.64 8.32 -24.05
C GLU A 183 10.29 8.14 -22.67
N GLY A 184 9.78 8.81 -21.63
CA GLY A 184 10.26 8.71 -20.27
C GLY A 184 10.45 10.08 -19.62
N VAL A 185 11.31 10.11 -18.62
CA VAL A 185 11.68 11.33 -17.89
C VAL A 185 13.11 11.71 -18.22
N ASP A 186 13.44 12.99 -18.10
CA ASP A 186 14.82 13.44 -18.17
C ASP A 186 15.73 12.64 -17.20
N GLU A 187 16.82 12.08 -17.70
CA GLU A 187 17.70 11.16 -16.95
C GLU A 187 18.25 11.78 -15.65
N ARG A 188 18.38 13.11 -15.59
CA ARG A 188 18.81 13.82 -14.35
C ARG A 188 17.86 13.57 -13.18
N VAL A 189 16.60 13.25 -13.46
CA VAL A 189 15.61 12.84 -12.44
C VAL A 189 16.03 11.51 -11.81
N ALA A 190 16.33 10.51 -12.62
CA ALA A 190 16.77 9.20 -12.17
C ALA A 190 18.09 9.28 -11.37
N GLU A 191 19.04 10.09 -11.85
CA GLU A 191 20.36 10.22 -11.22
C GLU A 191 20.33 10.99 -9.89
N ARG A 192 19.50 12.04 -9.79
CA ARG A 192 19.64 13.07 -8.74
C ARG A 192 18.41 13.29 -7.88
N MET A 193 17.21 12.89 -8.33
CA MET A 193 15.95 13.27 -7.69
C MET A 193 15.17 12.10 -7.10
N VAL A 194 15.57 10.85 -7.37
CA VAL A 194 14.91 9.63 -6.85
C VAL A 194 15.92 8.69 -6.19
N ASP A 195 15.43 7.80 -5.32
CA ASP A 195 16.27 6.83 -4.62
C ASP A 195 16.63 5.63 -5.52
N GLU A 196 15.65 5.14 -6.29
CA GLU A 196 15.80 3.98 -7.17
C GLU A 196 14.77 4.01 -8.33
N GLU A 197 15.11 3.28 -9.39
CA GLU A 197 14.21 2.97 -10.51
C GLU A 197 13.67 1.55 -10.38
N ILE A 198 12.37 1.37 -10.64
CA ILE A 198 11.69 0.09 -10.48
C ILE A 198 10.85 -0.24 -11.72
N SER A 199 11.01 -1.48 -12.17
CA SER A 199 10.21 -2.10 -13.22
C SER A 199 9.23 -3.11 -12.62
N ILE A 200 8.00 -3.17 -13.13
CA ILE A 200 6.99 -4.18 -12.74
C ILE A 200 6.99 -5.41 -13.67
N GLY A 201 7.89 -5.46 -14.65
CA GLY A 201 8.06 -6.63 -15.51
C GLY A 201 8.75 -6.33 -16.84
N PRO A 202 9.10 -7.37 -17.62
CA PRO A 202 9.84 -7.23 -18.88
C PRO A 202 8.89 -6.90 -20.04
N TYR A 203 8.12 -5.82 -19.89
CA TYR A 203 7.15 -5.34 -20.89
C TYR A 203 7.02 -3.81 -20.80
N VAL A 204 6.46 -3.21 -21.84
CA VAL A 204 6.32 -1.75 -21.96
C VAL A 204 4.86 -1.36 -21.78
N LEU A 205 4.62 -0.33 -20.96
CA LEU A 205 3.31 0.28 -20.74
C LEU A 205 3.33 1.73 -21.23
N ALA A 206 2.14 2.29 -21.48
CA ALA A 206 2.01 3.69 -21.87
C ALA A 206 2.40 4.68 -20.76
N GLY A 207 2.56 4.22 -19.51
CA GLY A 207 2.91 5.06 -18.37
C GLY A 207 3.05 4.28 -17.07
N GLY A 208 3.61 4.95 -16.06
CA GLY A 208 3.89 4.34 -14.76
C GLY A 208 2.67 4.11 -13.85
N GLU A 209 1.48 4.63 -14.16
CA GLU A 209 0.34 4.64 -13.22
C GLU A 209 -0.12 3.24 -12.82
N LEU A 210 -0.18 2.30 -13.77
CA LEU A 210 -0.53 0.91 -13.47
C LEU A 210 0.56 0.25 -12.60
N GLY A 211 1.83 0.55 -12.86
CA GLY A 211 2.93 0.10 -12.01
C GLY A 211 2.84 0.65 -10.60
N ALA A 212 2.43 1.92 -10.45
CA ALA A 212 2.22 2.53 -9.15
C ALA A 212 1.10 1.83 -8.37
N LEU A 213 -0.01 1.53 -9.04
CA LEU A 213 -1.14 0.81 -8.44
C LEU A 213 -0.77 -0.62 -8.02
N VAL A 214 -0.04 -1.35 -8.86
CA VAL A 214 0.48 -2.69 -8.52
C VAL A 214 1.34 -2.64 -7.26
N ILE A 215 2.27 -1.69 -7.19
CA ILE A 215 3.14 -1.52 -6.02
C ILE A 215 2.34 -1.13 -4.78
N ILE A 216 1.44 -0.16 -4.89
CA ILE A 216 0.60 0.30 -3.77
C ILE A 216 -0.21 -0.87 -3.22
N GLU A 217 -0.83 -1.67 -4.09
CA GLU A 217 -1.64 -2.80 -3.65
C GLU A 217 -0.81 -3.88 -2.97
N ALA A 218 0.32 -4.28 -3.57
CA ALA A 218 1.23 -5.26 -2.99
C ALA A 218 1.74 -4.83 -1.60
N VAL A 219 2.14 -3.56 -1.45
CA VAL A 219 2.61 -3.01 -0.16
C VAL A 219 1.46 -2.87 0.84
N ALA A 220 0.29 -2.40 0.41
CA ALA A 220 -0.85 -2.16 1.28
C ALA A 220 -1.36 -3.45 1.93
N ARG A 221 -1.38 -4.58 1.21
CA ARG A 221 -1.80 -5.88 1.73
C ARG A 221 -0.97 -6.34 2.93
N LEU A 222 0.29 -5.91 3.02
CA LEU A 222 1.21 -6.24 4.10
C LEU A 222 1.06 -5.32 5.32
N LEU A 223 0.27 -4.24 5.22
CA LEU A 223 0.07 -3.31 6.34
C LEU A 223 -0.86 -3.93 7.39
N PRO A 224 -0.50 -3.88 8.69
CA PRO A 224 -1.31 -4.46 9.75
C PRO A 224 -2.70 -3.83 9.85
N GLY A 225 -3.74 -4.63 9.57
CA GLY A 225 -5.15 -4.24 9.63
C GLY A 225 -5.81 -4.01 8.26
N VAL A 226 -5.08 -4.17 7.15
CA VAL A 226 -5.66 -4.08 5.79
C VAL A 226 -6.38 -5.37 5.40
N LEU A 227 -5.75 -6.52 5.62
CA LEU A 227 -6.36 -7.82 5.38
C LEU A 227 -7.13 -8.31 6.63
N GLY A 228 -8.28 -8.94 6.40
CA GLY A 228 -9.16 -9.43 7.47
C GLY A 228 -8.65 -10.70 8.16
N ASN A 229 -8.02 -11.62 7.41
CA ASN A 229 -7.42 -12.83 7.96
C ASN A 229 -5.89 -12.81 7.76
N PRO A 230 -5.08 -12.74 8.83
CA PRO A 230 -3.62 -12.80 8.74
C PRO A 230 -3.08 -14.12 8.15
N GLU A 231 -3.80 -15.24 8.30
CA GLU A 231 -3.38 -16.55 7.76
C GLU A 231 -3.32 -16.54 6.23
N SER A 232 -4.10 -15.68 5.56
CA SER A 232 -4.07 -15.54 4.10
C SER A 232 -2.68 -15.13 3.60
N LEU A 233 -1.94 -14.32 4.35
CA LEU A 233 -0.58 -13.92 3.96
C LEU A 233 0.44 -15.06 4.08
N MET A 234 0.17 -16.08 4.89
CA MET A 234 1.07 -17.23 5.08
C MET A 234 0.86 -18.31 4.02
N GLU A 235 -0.36 -18.47 3.50
CA GLU A 235 -0.69 -19.48 2.49
C GLU A 235 -0.51 -19.00 1.03
N GLU A 236 -0.15 -17.74 0.81
CA GLU A 236 0.04 -17.13 -0.51
C GLU A 236 1.25 -17.70 -1.27
N THR A 237 1.18 -17.62 -2.61
CA THR A 237 2.21 -18.14 -3.54
C THR A 237 3.64 -17.66 -3.21
N HIS A 238 3.80 -16.44 -2.69
CA HIS A 238 5.09 -15.89 -2.27
C HIS A 238 5.22 -15.69 -0.75
N GLY A 239 4.28 -16.22 0.03
CA GLY A 239 4.30 -16.19 1.49
C GLY A 239 5.43 -17.05 2.05
N ARG A 240 6.20 -16.53 3.00
CA ARG A 240 7.16 -17.35 3.74
C ARG A 240 6.40 -18.19 4.77
N THR A 241 6.28 -19.49 4.50
CA THR A 241 5.97 -20.44 5.57
C THR A 241 7.25 -20.72 6.37
N PRO A 242 7.20 -20.85 7.71
CA PRO A 242 8.37 -21.22 8.51
C PRO A 242 8.98 -22.59 8.14
N GLU A 243 8.19 -23.44 7.48
CA GLU A 243 8.60 -24.74 6.95
C GLU A 243 9.30 -24.63 5.59
N ALA A 244 9.13 -23.51 4.89
CA ALA A 244 9.99 -23.12 3.78
C ALA A 244 11.23 -22.43 4.38
N GLY A 245 12.20 -23.25 4.81
CA GLY A 245 13.57 -22.80 4.98
C GLY A 245 14.07 -22.09 3.72
N GLU A 246 15.27 -21.51 3.78
CA GLU A 246 15.95 -20.80 2.67
C GLU A 246 15.95 -21.61 1.36
N MET A 247 14.84 -21.63 0.62
CA MET A 247 14.69 -22.35 -0.63
C MET A 247 14.82 -21.31 -1.74
N THR A 248 16.05 -21.18 -2.22
CA THR A 248 16.39 -20.52 -3.47
C THR A 248 16.12 -21.48 -4.63
N GLY A 249 15.34 -21.05 -5.63
CA GLY A 249 15.06 -21.83 -6.84
C GLY A 249 13.63 -22.35 -6.93
N GLU A 250 13.33 -23.06 -8.03
CA GLU A 250 12.03 -23.56 -8.54
C GLU A 250 11.09 -24.30 -7.55
N GLU A 251 11.43 -24.38 -6.27
CA GLU A 251 10.65 -25.02 -5.22
C GLU A 251 9.86 -24.05 -4.32
N ALA A 252 9.73 -22.77 -4.71
CA ALA A 252 8.70 -21.88 -4.19
C ALA A 252 7.32 -22.34 -4.71
N ARG A 253 6.85 -23.50 -4.23
CA ARG A 253 5.59 -24.12 -4.64
C ARG A 253 4.44 -23.17 -4.31
N GLY A 254 3.74 -22.69 -5.33
CA GLY A 254 2.67 -21.70 -5.19
C GLY A 254 1.39 -22.25 -4.55
N GLU A 255 0.28 -21.54 -4.72
CA GLU A 255 -0.98 -21.94 -4.10
C GLU A 255 -1.50 -23.28 -4.63
N TYR A 256 -2.20 -24.01 -3.76
CA TYR A 256 -2.97 -25.19 -4.18
C TYR A 256 -4.25 -24.73 -4.91
N PRO A 257 -4.78 -25.52 -5.85
CA PRO A 257 -6.01 -25.16 -6.54
C PRO A 257 -7.17 -25.07 -5.54
N GLN A 258 -7.88 -23.95 -5.58
CA GLN A 258 -9.03 -23.66 -4.74
C GLN A 258 -10.32 -24.11 -5.42
N TYR A 259 -11.25 -24.63 -4.63
CA TYR A 259 -12.57 -25.05 -5.07
C TYR A 259 -13.62 -24.42 -4.15
N THR A 260 -14.78 -24.07 -4.69
CA THR A 260 -15.92 -23.57 -3.93
C THR A 260 -17.19 -24.30 -4.34
N LYS A 261 -18.29 -24.02 -3.64
CA LYS A 261 -19.60 -24.58 -3.96
C LYS A 261 -20.09 -24.09 -5.34
N PRO A 262 -20.86 -24.90 -6.08
CA PRO A 262 -21.36 -26.24 -5.75
C PRO A 262 -20.29 -27.34 -5.88
N ALA A 263 -20.51 -28.50 -5.23
CA ALA A 263 -19.59 -29.63 -5.24
C ALA A 263 -19.41 -30.26 -6.64
N GLU A 264 -20.39 -30.10 -7.52
CA GLU A 264 -20.32 -30.50 -8.92
C GLU A 264 -20.88 -29.38 -9.80
N PHE A 265 -20.15 -29.01 -10.85
CA PHE A 265 -20.58 -28.05 -11.86
C PHE A 265 -20.31 -28.63 -13.26
N LYS A 266 -21.37 -28.86 -14.03
CA LYS A 266 -21.30 -29.45 -15.38
C LYS A 266 -20.57 -30.81 -15.44
N GLY A 267 -20.74 -31.65 -14.41
CA GLY A 267 -20.01 -32.93 -14.30
C GLY A 267 -18.59 -32.81 -13.75
N TRP A 268 -18.07 -31.59 -13.52
CA TRP A 268 -16.77 -31.38 -12.92
C TRP A 268 -16.89 -31.38 -11.40
N LYS A 269 -16.28 -32.38 -10.76
CA LYS A 269 -16.35 -32.57 -9.31
C LYS A 269 -15.20 -31.88 -8.61
N VAL A 270 -15.51 -31.31 -7.44
CA VAL A 270 -14.50 -30.98 -6.43
C VAL A 270 -13.83 -32.28 -5.97
N PRO A 271 -12.50 -32.33 -5.80
CA PRO A 271 -11.83 -33.52 -5.27
C PRO A 271 -12.46 -34.02 -3.97
N ASP A 272 -12.84 -35.30 -3.90
CA ASP A 272 -13.57 -35.88 -2.76
C ASP A 272 -12.87 -35.64 -1.41
N VAL A 273 -11.53 -35.61 -1.41
CA VAL A 273 -10.74 -35.32 -0.21
C VAL A 273 -11.04 -33.93 0.37
N LEU A 274 -11.33 -32.93 -0.46
CA LEU A 274 -11.70 -31.57 -0.02
C LEU A 274 -13.12 -31.50 0.54
N LEU A 275 -13.96 -32.50 0.27
CA LEU A 275 -15.31 -32.63 0.80
C LEU A 275 -15.37 -33.54 2.05
N SER A 276 -14.27 -34.21 2.39
CA SER A 276 -14.23 -35.25 3.42
C SER A 276 -14.29 -34.75 4.87
N GLY A 277 -13.98 -33.47 5.10
CA GLY A 277 -13.81 -32.91 6.46
C GLY A 277 -12.56 -33.39 7.20
N ASP A 278 -11.75 -34.27 6.62
CA ASP A 278 -10.49 -34.75 7.21
C ASP A 278 -9.39 -33.70 7.01
N HIS A 279 -9.18 -32.87 8.04
CA HIS A 279 -8.19 -31.79 8.02
C HIS A 279 -6.77 -32.27 7.68
N LYS A 280 -6.38 -33.47 8.11
CA LYS A 280 -5.04 -34.01 7.86
C LYS A 280 -4.88 -34.39 6.39
N ARG A 281 -5.86 -35.10 5.82
CA ARG A 281 -5.86 -35.48 4.40
C ARG A 281 -5.99 -34.26 3.48
N ILE A 282 -6.77 -33.26 3.89
CA ILE A 282 -6.90 -31.99 3.17
C ILE A 282 -5.55 -31.25 3.15
N ALA A 283 -4.89 -31.11 4.31
CA ALA A 283 -3.58 -30.45 4.39
C ALA A 283 -2.53 -31.16 3.53
N GLU A 284 -2.49 -32.50 3.57
CA GLU A 284 -1.59 -33.29 2.73
C GLU A 284 -1.87 -33.11 1.23
N TRP A 285 -3.15 -33.14 0.83
CA TRP A 285 -3.54 -32.90 -0.56
C TRP A 285 -3.15 -31.49 -1.00
N ARG A 286 -3.37 -30.46 -0.17
CA ARG A 286 -2.97 -29.07 -0.46
C ARG A 286 -1.47 -28.98 -0.71
N ARG A 287 -0.65 -29.55 0.17
CA ARG A 287 0.82 -29.59 0.04
C ARG A 287 1.28 -30.30 -1.24
N LYS A 288 0.62 -31.40 -1.62
CA LYS A 288 0.96 -32.18 -2.81
C LYS A 288 0.57 -31.49 -4.12
N ASN A 289 -0.48 -30.67 -4.12
CA ASN A 289 -1.04 -30.06 -5.32
C ASN A 289 -0.71 -28.56 -5.47
N ARG A 290 0.24 -28.03 -4.70
CA ARG A 290 0.81 -26.70 -4.92
C ARG A 290 1.48 -26.63 -6.29
N ARG A 291 1.25 -25.55 -7.04
CA ARG A 291 1.83 -25.30 -8.36
C ARG A 291 2.66 -24.04 -8.35
#